data_AF-A0A352Y586-F1
#
_entry.id   AF-A0A352Y586-F1
#
_cell.length_a   1.000
_cell.length_b   1.000
_cell.length_c   1.000
_cell.angle_alpha   90.00
_cell.angle_beta   90.00
_cell.angle_gamma   90.00
#
_symmetry.space_group_name_H-M   'P 1'
#
loop_
_entity.id
_entity.type
_entity.pdbx_description
1 polymer ?
#
loop_
_entity_poly.entity_id
_entity_poly.type
_entity_poly.pdbx_seq_one_letter_code
_entity_poly.pdbx_strand_id
1 'polypeptide(L)'
;MTMRHPEGMQKLALAAFIATSALVIIAGAVWGIRLFSMSRNQTATQSTNPANYPIGGFPMTGNLAPDFTLIDQFGQPFALSSLRGHEVALAFIDARCKTLCPLTAQIMYDAKVRLGSSAAGRIDLLAVNANPTATSIAEVQAWSINHGMLHQWVFLTGTAQQLQSVYHMYNVYVQVNSNELVEHDPIMFIIDAKGHERLYFETLDSNSQSDLKSQEIGLEAGMRQWLPQPQ
;
A
#
# COMPACT_ATOMS: atom_id res chain seq x y z
N MET A 1 -23.60 85.04 -22.03
CA MET A 1 -23.88 83.60 -22.20
C MET A 1 -22.60 82.85 -21.90
N THR A 2 -22.40 82.48 -20.63
CA THR A 2 -21.19 81.86 -20.09
C THR A 2 -21.30 80.34 -20.24
N MET A 3 -20.58 79.75 -21.18
CA MET A 3 -20.44 78.30 -21.29
C MET A 3 -19.12 77.85 -20.65
N ARG A 4 -19.24 77.03 -19.60
CA ARG A 4 -18.18 76.39 -18.82
C ARG A 4 -17.36 75.44 -19.70
N HIS A 5 -16.04 75.53 -19.59
CA HIS A 5 -15.06 74.54 -20.04
C HIS A 5 -15.30 73.16 -19.41
N PRO A 6 -15.13 72.04 -20.15
CA PRO A 6 -15.33 70.68 -19.65
C PRO A 6 -14.06 70.14 -18.96
N GLU A 7 -13.59 70.81 -17.91
CA GLU A 7 -12.44 70.38 -17.09
C GLU A 7 -12.74 69.13 -16.23
N GLY A 8 -14.01 68.78 -16.03
CA GLY A 8 -14.44 67.69 -15.14
C GLY A 8 -14.29 66.29 -15.73
N MET A 9 -14.55 66.11 -17.03
CA MET A 9 -14.63 64.76 -17.62
C MET A 9 -13.26 64.11 -17.88
N GLN A 10 -12.21 64.90 -18.17
CA GLN A 10 -10.85 64.36 -18.33
C GLN A 10 -10.24 63.92 -16.99
N LYS A 11 -10.53 64.61 -15.89
CA LYS A 11 -10.06 64.23 -14.54
C LYS A 11 -10.75 62.95 -14.05
N LEU A 12 -12.04 62.76 -14.38
CA LEU A 12 -12.79 61.55 -14.06
C LEU A 12 -12.34 60.33 -14.89
N ALA A 13 -12.05 60.51 -16.19
CA ALA A 13 -11.54 59.42 -17.04
C ALA A 13 -10.12 58.98 -16.63
N LEU A 14 -9.23 59.92 -16.29
CA LEU A 14 -7.87 59.59 -15.86
C LEU A 14 -7.84 58.90 -14.48
N ALA A 15 -8.71 59.33 -13.55
CA ALA A 15 -8.87 58.68 -12.25
C ALA A 15 -9.44 57.25 -12.36
N ALA A 16 -10.37 57.01 -13.30
CA ALA A 16 -10.93 55.69 -13.55
C ALA A 16 -9.89 54.71 -14.11
N PHE A 17 -9.03 55.14 -15.04
CA PHE A 17 -7.95 54.29 -15.57
C PHE A 17 -6.87 53.97 -14.54
N ILE A 18 -6.50 54.92 -13.67
CA ILE A 18 -5.54 54.68 -12.58
C ILE A 18 -6.12 53.72 -11.54
N ALA A 19 -7.40 53.86 -11.19
CA ALA A 19 -8.08 52.98 -10.24
C ALA A 19 -8.21 51.54 -10.77
N THR A 20 -8.53 51.34 -12.05
CA THR A 20 -8.57 50.00 -12.66
C THR A 20 -7.19 49.36 -12.77
N SER A 21 -6.16 50.16 -13.09
CA SER A 21 -4.78 49.67 -13.18
C SER A 21 -4.24 49.24 -11.81
N ALA A 22 -4.53 50.02 -10.76
CA ALA A 22 -4.17 49.68 -9.39
C ALA A 22 -4.89 48.41 -8.90
N LEU A 23 -6.17 48.24 -9.23
CA LEU A 23 -6.93 47.02 -8.89
C LEU A 23 -6.40 45.76 -9.57
N VAL A 24 -5.99 45.83 -10.83
CA VAL A 24 -5.40 44.68 -11.56
C VAL A 24 -4.02 44.32 -11.00
N ILE A 25 -3.19 45.30 -10.64
CA ILE A 25 -1.89 45.07 -10.02
C ILE A 25 -2.04 44.47 -8.61
N ILE A 26 -3.00 44.97 -7.81
CA ILE A 26 -3.28 44.43 -6.47
C ILE A 26 -3.85 43.01 -6.57
N ALA A 27 -4.78 42.73 -7.48
CA ALA A 27 -5.31 41.38 -7.69
C ALA A 27 -4.24 40.40 -8.18
N GLY A 28 -3.38 40.83 -9.11
CA GLY A 28 -2.23 40.05 -9.58
C GLY A 28 -1.18 39.80 -8.50
N ALA A 29 -0.91 40.78 -7.63
CA ALA A 29 -0.01 40.62 -6.50
C ALA A 29 -0.61 39.67 -5.44
N VAL A 30 -1.90 39.76 -5.13
CA VAL A 30 -2.58 38.88 -4.17
C VAL A 30 -2.66 37.43 -4.70
N TRP A 31 -2.95 37.24 -6.00
CA TRP A 31 -2.92 35.90 -6.62
C TRP A 31 -1.50 35.35 -6.76
N GLY A 32 -0.53 36.18 -7.11
CA GLY A 32 0.89 35.81 -7.16
C GLY A 32 1.43 35.40 -5.79
N ILE A 33 1.08 36.13 -4.72
CA ILE A 33 1.46 35.80 -3.35
C ILE A 33 0.77 34.50 -2.88
N ARG A 34 -0.51 34.27 -3.24
CA ARG A 34 -1.23 33.02 -2.93
C ARG A 34 -0.59 31.81 -3.63
N LEU A 35 -0.29 31.91 -4.92
CA LEU A 35 0.38 30.86 -5.70
C LEU A 35 1.81 30.60 -5.20
N PHE A 36 2.54 31.65 -4.82
CA PHE A 36 3.88 31.52 -4.25
C PHE A 36 3.87 30.94 -2.82
N SER A 37 2.83 31.21 -2.03
CA SER A 37 2.65 30.63 -0.69
C SER A 37 2.22 29.17 -0.70
N MET A 38 1.48 28.72 -1.73
CA MET A 38 1.17 27.29 -1.94
C MET A 38 2.42 26.49 -2.32
N SER A 39 3.36 27.08 -3.07
CA SER A 39 4.59 26.41 -3.49
C SER A 39 5.67 26.32 -2.40
N ARG A 40 5.55 27.05 -1.29
CA ARG A 40 6.48 26.98 -0.14
C ARG A 40 6.08 25.98 0.95
N ASN A 41 4.84 25.47 0.95
CA ASN A 41 4.40 24.50 1.96
C ASN A 41 4.68 23.04 1.58
N GLN A 42 5.41 22.79 0.50
CA GLN A 42 5.94 21.46 0.15
C GLN A 42 7.41 21.28 0.51
N THR A 43 7.93 22.02 1.48
CA THR A 43 9.07 21.50 2.26
C THR A 43 8.51 20.59 3.35
N ALA A 44 7.83 19.51 2.94
CA ALA A 44 7.95 18.29 3.70
C ALA A 44 9.46 18.03 3.73
N THR A 45 10.07 18.18 4.89
CA THR A 45 11.42 17.70 5.16
C THR A 45 11.40 16.20 4.90
N GLN A 46 11.63 15.80 3.65
CA GLN A 46 12.11 14.47 3.33
C GLN A 46 13.42 14.36 4.09
N SER A 47 13.36 13.67 5.22
CA SER A 47 14.49 13.32 6.04
C SER A 47 15.54 12.69 5.11
N THR A 48 16.63 13.42 4.86
CA THR A 48 17.80 12.92 4.12
C THR A 48 18.61 11.90 4.92
N ASN A 49 18.11 11.48 6.09
CA ASN A 49 18.67 10.38 6.84
C ASN A 49 18.22 9.05 6.20
N PRO A 50 19.12 8.27 5.56
CA PRO A 50 18.79 6.95 5.01
C PRO A 50 18.26 5.96 6.07
N ALA A 51 18.41 6.26 7.37
CA ALA A 51 17.80 5.49 8.46
C ALA A 51 16.28 5.71 8.63
N ASN A 52 15.68 6.70 7.94
CA ASN A 52 14.24 7.00 7.99
C ASN A 52 13.48 6.63 6.70
N TYR A 53 14.15 6.05 5.71
CA TYR A 53 13.42 5.21 4.76
C TYR A 53 12.96 4.00 5.57
N PRO A 54 11.66 3.73 5.70
CA PRO A 54 11.22 2.48 6.27
C PRO A 54 11.85 1.41 5.38
N ILE A 55 12.75 0.61 5.95
CA ILE A 55 13.57 -0.29 5.17
C ILE A 55 12.60 -1.28 4.51
N GLY A 56 12.40 -1.10 3.20
CA GLY A 56 11.64 -1.99 2.34
C GLY A 56 10.17 -1.69 2.08
N GLY A 57 9.43 -1.04 2.98
CA GLY A 57 7.97 -0.91 2.89
C GLY A 57 7.43 0.44 3.32
N PHE A 58 6.17 0.72 3.08
CA PHE A 58 5.50 1.97 3.46
C PHE A 58 4.88 1.84 4.87
N PRO A 59 5.08 2.83 5.76
CA PRO A 59 4.58 2.77 7.13
C PRO A 59 3.07 2.96 7.18
N MET A 60 2.42 2.18 8.04
CA MET A 60 0.99 2.27 8.31
C MET A 60 0.72 2.97 9.64
N THR A 61 -0.51 3.44 9.82
CA THR A 61 -0.94 4.14 11.05
C THR A 61 -0.90 3.27 12.29
N GLY A 62 -0.81 1.95 12.17
CA GLY A 62 -0.82 1.05 13.32
C GLY A 62 -2.21 0.69 13.81
N ASN A 63 -3.23 0.75 12.95
CA ASN A 63 -4.57 0.27 13.29
C ASN A 63 -4.57 -1.26 13.44
N LEU A 64 -5.56 -1.80 14.15
CA LEU A 64 -5.78 -3.25 14.17
C LEU A 64 -6.09 -3.74 12.76
N ALA A 65 -5.40 -4.78 12.33
CA ALA A 65 -5.67 -5.46 11.08
C ALA A 65 -7.13 -5.99 11.09
N PRO A 66 -7.91 -5.74 10.02
CA PRO A 66 -9.25 -6.28 9.91
C PRO A 66 -9.24 -7.81 10.05
N ASP A 67 -9.98 -8.35 11.01
CA ASP A 67 -10.03 -9.79 11.21
C ASP A 67 -10.95 -10.46 10.19
N PHE A 68 -10.65 -11.71 9.85
CA PHE A 68 -11.46 -12.52 8.95
C PHE A 68 -11.28 -14.00 9.25
N THR A 69 -12.25 -14.81 8.81
CA THR A 69 -12.17 -16.27 8.88
C THR A 69 -12.42 -16.86 7.49
N LEU A 70 -11.47 -17.68 7.04
CA LEU A 70 -11.48 -18.39 5.76
C LEU A 70 -11.17 -19.87 5.98
N ILE A 71 -10.99 -20.62 4.90
CA ILE A 71 -10.61 -22.03 4.93
C ILE A 71 -9.16 -22.18 4.46
N ASP A 72 -8.33 -22.90 5.19
CA ASP A 72 -6.95 -23.17 4.82
C ASP A 72 -6.80 -24.27 3.75
N GLN A 73 -5.56 -24.49 3.31
CA GLN A 73 -5.22 -25.49 2.32
C GLN A 73 -5.38 -26.95 2.81
N PHE A 74 -5.79 -27.16 4.06
CA PHE A 74 -6.11 -28.46 4.66
C PHE A 74 -7.62 -28.60 4.95
N GLY A 75 -8.42 -27.62 4.55
CA GLY A 75 -9.87 -27.63 4.74
C GLY A 75 -10.33 -27.22 6.13
N GLN A 76 -9.46 -26.61 6.94
CA GLN A 76 -9.79 -26.15 8.29
C GLN A 76 -10.18 -24.66 8.29
N PRO A 77 -11.17 -24.25 9.11
CA PRO A 77 -11.40 -22.85 9.39
C PRO A 77 -10.17 -22.20 10.03
N PHE A 78 -9.79 -21.02 9.54
CA PHE A 78 -8.63 -20.28 10.01
C PHE A 78 -8.99 -18.80 10.16
N ALA A 79 -8.67 -18.20 11.31
CA ALA A 79 -8.89 -16.79 11.60
C ALA A 79 -7.56 -16.05 11.69
N LEU A 80 -7.43 -14.85 11.12
CA LEU A 80 -6.19 -14.07 11.24
C LEU A 80 -5.83 -13.81 12.71
N SER A 81 -6.82 -13.56 13.56
CA SER A 81 -6.64 -13.40 15.00
C SER A 81 -6.08 -14.63 15.73
N SER A 82 -6.07 -15.83 15.13
CA SER A 82 -5.41 -16.99 15.74
C SER A 82 -3.89 -16.89 15.72
N LEU A 83 -3.32 -15.96 14.93
CA LEU A 83 -1.87 -15.70 14.85
C LEU A 83 -1.39 -14.64 15.85
N ARG A 84 -2.25 -14.16 16.76
CA ARG A 84 -1.81 -13.21 17.80
C ARG A 84 -0.70 -13.84 18.65
N GLY A 85 0.32 -13.04 18.97
CA GLY A 85 1.58 -13.49 19.56
C GLY A 85 2.70 -13.71 18.55
N HIS A 86 2.35 -13.85 17.26
CA HIS A 86 3.28 -13.98 16.15
C HIS A 86 3.14 -12.78 15.21
N GLU A 87 4.25 -12.37 14.59
CA GLU A 87 4.17 -11.44 13.48
C GLU A 87 3.64 -12.18 12.24
N VAL A 88 2.84 -11.49 11.42
CA VAL A 88 2.27 -12.06 10.19
C VAL A 88 2.74 -11.26 8.99
N ALA A 89 3.29 -11.96 7.99
CA ALA A 89 3.47 -11.43 6.64
C ALA A 89 2.33 -11.94 5.76
N LEU A 90 1.39 -11.05 5.42
CA LEU A 90 0.16 -11.36 4.68
C LEU A 90 0.28 -10.88 3.23
N ALA A 91 0.02 -11.76 2.26
CA ALA A 91 -0.01 -11.43 0.84
C ALA A 91 -1.30 -11.91 0.16
N PHE A 92 -1.67 -11.29 -0.96
CA PHE A 92 -2.75 -11.75 -1.84
C PHE A 92 -2.17 -12.50 -3.03
N ILE A 93 -2.53 -13.79 -3.17
CA ILE A 93 -1.92 -14.72 -4.14
C ILE A 93 -3.01 -15.36 -4.99
N ASP A 94 -2.90 -15.26 -6.32
CA ASP A 94 -3.74 -16.01 -7.25
C ASP A 94 -3.23 -17.46 -7.40
N ALA A 95 -4.07 -18.43 -7.02
CA ALA A 95 -3.79 -19.86 -7.12
C ALA A 95 -3.62 -20.38 -8.57
N ARG A 96 -3.83 -19.57 -9.60
CA ARG A 96 -3.59 -19.89 -11.03
C ARG A 96 -2.49 -19.05 -11.66
N CYS A 97 -1.96 -18.04 -10.98
CA CYS A 97 -0.89 -17.21 -11.49
C CYS A 97 0.43 -17.98 -11.56
N LYS A 98 1.12 -17.86 -12.71
CA LYS A 98 2.36 -18.60 -13.02
C LYS A 98 3.61 -17.71 -13.08
N THR A 99 3.47 -16.43 -12.76
CA THR A 99 4.53 -15.42 -12.94
C THR A 99 4.87 -14.73 -11.62
N LEU A 100 4.10 -13.72 -11.22
CA LEU A 100 4.41 -12.86 -10.07
C LEU A 100 4.11 -13.53 -8.71
N CYS A 101 3.05 -14.34 -8.64
CA CYS A 101 2.65 -15.01 -7.40
C CYS A 101 3.71 -16.00 -6.86
N PRO A 102 4.28 -16.91 -7.70
CA PRO A 102 5.39 -17.77 -7.25
C PRO A 102 6.59 -16.98 -6.73
N LEU A 103 6.89 -15.85 -7.38
CA LEU A 103 8.00 -15.00 -7.00
C LEU A 103 7.76 -14.27 -5.67
N THR A 104 6.55 -13.78 -5.45
CA THR A 104 6.14 -13.16 -4.18
C THR A 104 6.27 -14.15 -3.03
N ALA A 105 5.80 -15.39 -3.20
CA ALA A 105 5.93 -16.43 -2.19
C ALA A 105 7.41 -16.77 -1.88
N GLN A 106 8.26 -16.80 -2.91
CA GLN A 106 9.70 -17.01 -2.73
C GLN A 106 10.34 -15.87 -1.92
N ILE A 107 10.00 -14.62 -2.23
CA ILE A 107 10.48 -13.44 -1.49
C ILE A 107 10.09 -13.52 -0.01
N MET A 108 8.83 -13.87 0.28
CA MET A 108 8.34 -14.04 1.65
C MET A 108 9.11 -15.13 2.40
N TYR A 109 9.31 -16.28 1.76
CA TYR A 109 10.04 -17.40 2.34
C TYR A 109 11.50 -17.06 2.61
N ASP A 110 12.20 -16.50 1.62
CA ASP A 110 13.62 -16.17 1.74
C ASP A 110 13.86 -15.06 2.77
N ALA A 111 13.01 -14.03 2.83
CA ALA A 111 13.06 -13.02 3.87
C ALA A 111 12.94 -13.64 5.27
N LYS A 112 11.94 -14.52 5.47
CA LYS A 112 11.77 -15.24 6.75
C LYS A 112 12.98 -16.10 7.10
N VAL A 113 13.55 -16.84 6.15
CA VAL A 113 14.71 -17.71 6.37
C VAL A 113 15.96 -16.89 6.73
N ARG A 114 16.18 -15.73 6.09
CA ARG A 114 17.33 -14.84 6.35
C ARG A 114 17.38 -14.30 7.77
N LEU A 115 16.24 -14.23 8.47
CA LEU A 115 16.19 -13.79 9.86
C LEU A 115 16.88 -14.76 10.84
N GLY A 116 17.10 -16.01 10.43
CA GLY A 116 17.61 -17.09 11.29
C GLY A 116 16.49 -17.77 12.10
N SER A 117 16.73 -19.03 12.50
CA SER A 117 15.69 -19.94 13.02
C SER A 117 14.90 -19.39 14.21
N SER A 118 15.55 -18.70 15.16
CA SER A 118 14.90 -18.12 16.34
C SER A 118 13.90 -17.01 15.99
N ALA A 119 14.25 -16.15 15.04
CA ALA A 119 13.36 -15.09 14.57
C ALA A 119 12.29 -15.64 13.62
N ALA A 120 12.67 -16.51 12.69
CA ALA A 120 11.76 -17.14 11.74
C ALA A 120 10.63 -17.92 12.42
N GLY A 121 10.90 -18.57 13.57
CA GLY A 121 9.90 -19.29 14.34
C GLY A 121 8.81 -18.42 14.99
N ARG A 122 8.92 -17.09 14.88
CA ARG A 122 7.97 -16.11 15.45
C ARG A 122 7.23 -15.31 14.37
N ILE A 123 7.35 -15.75 13.11
CA ILE A 123 6.72 -15.15 11.94
C ILE A 123 5.91 -16.21 11.22
N ASP A 124 4.64 -15.90 10.97
CA ASP A 124 3.77 -16.69 10.12
C ASP A 124 3.60 -16.03 8.75
N LEU A 125 3.75 -16.85 7.71
CA LEU A 125 3.47 -16.42 6.34
C LEU A 125 2.02 -16.78 6.03
N LEU A 126 1.24 -15.81 5.55
CA LEU A 126 -0.16 -15.97 5.25
C LEU A 126 -0.45 -15.51 3.81
N ALA A 127 -1.08 -16.36 3.03
CA ALA A 127 -1.58 -16.02 1.70
C ALA A 127 -3.11 -16.04 1.71
N VAL A 128 -3.74 -15.01 1.17
CA VAL A 128 -5.17 -14.97 0.87
C VAL A 128 -5.35 -15.14 -0.63
N ASN A 129 -6.21 -16.08 -1.05
CA ASN A 129 -6.47 -16.32 -2.45
C ASN A 129 -7.05 -15.06 -3.11
N ALA A 130 -6.36 -14.52 -4.11
CA ALA A 130 -6.79 -13.35 -4.87
C ALA A 130 -7.73 -13.71 -6.03
N ASN A 131 -7.94 -15.00 -6.30
CA ASN A 131 -8.74 -15.46 -7.42
C ASN A 131 -10.16 -15.87 -7.00
N PRO A 132 -11.17 -15.01 -7.24
CA PRO A 132 -12.55 -15.30 -6.85
C PRO A 132 -13.22 -16.39 -7.71
N THR A 133 -12.56 -16.84 -8.79
CA THR A 133 -13.07 -17.89 -9.70
C THR A 133 -12.41 -19.25 -9.48
N ALA A 134 -11.29 -19.29 -8.74
CA ALA A 134 -10.48 -20.47 -8.46
C ALA A 134 -10.41 -20.71 -6.94
N THR A 135 -11.57 -20.99 -6.36
CA THR A 135 -11.78 -20.93 -4.89
C THR A 135 -11.64 -22.27 -4.18
N SER A 136 -11.35 -23.36 -4.90
CA SER A 136 -11.34 -24.68 -4.29
C SER A 136 -10.15 -24.89 -3.36
N ILE A 137 -10.36 -25.64 -2.28
CA ILE A 137 -9.29 -26.03 -1.34
C ILE A 137 -8.18 -26.81 -2.08
N ALA A 138 -8.57 -27.65 -3.03
CA ALA A 138 -7.64 -28.42 -3.85
C ALA A 138 -6.69 -27.53 -4.67
N GLU A 139 -7.16 -26.38 -5.18
CA GLU A 139 -6.31 -25.46 -5.94
C GLU A 139 -5.25 -24.81 -5.06
N VAL A 140 -5.61 -24.24 -3.90
CA VAL A 140 -4.63 -23.62 -3.00
C VAL A 140 -3.67 -24.63 -2.39
N GLN A 141 -4.13 -25.86 -2.14
CA GLN A 141 -3.27 -26.97 -1.70
C GLN A 141 -2.29 -27.39 -2.79
N ALA A 142 -2.77 -27.64 -4.02
CA ALA A 142 -1.92 -28.02 -5.14
C ALA A 142 -0.90 -26.94 -5.47
N TRP A 143 -1.30 -25.66 -5.43
CA TRP A 143 -0.38 -24.54 -5.60
C TRP A 143 0.71 -24.58 -4.53
N SER A 144 0.33 -24.75 -3.26
CA SER A 144 1.29 -24.80 -2.15
C SER A 144 2.27 -25.98 -2.28
N ILE A 145 1.81 -27.15 -2.75
CA ILE A 145 2.68 -28.30 -3.03
C ILE A 145 3.66 -27.98 -4.16
N ASN A 146 3.15 -27.50 -5.30
CA ASN A 146 3.93 -27.28 -6.51
C ASN A 146 5.03 -26.22 -6.33
N HIS A 147 4.88 -25.33 -5.35
CA HIS A 147 5.84 -24.28 -5.03
C HIS A 147 6.60 -24.53 -3.71
N GLY A 148 6.46 -25.71 -3.10
CA GLY A 148 7.18 -26.06 -1.86
C GLY A 148 6.72 -25.30 -0.60
N MET A 149 5.56 -24.64 -0.66
CA MET A 149 5.02 -23.78 0.39
C MET A 149 4.04 -24.49 1.34
N LEU A 150 3.63 -25.74 1.07
CA LEU A 150 2.56 -26.44 1.81
C LEU A 150 2.68 -26.35 3.34
N HIS A 151 3.91 -26.41 3.87
CA HIS A 151 4.22 -26.30 5.30
C HIS A 151 5.04 -25.07 5.68
N GLN A 152 5.22 -24.13 4.75
CA GLN A 152 5.96 -22.89 4.97
C GLN A 152 5.05 -21.69 5.24
N TRP A 153 3.76 -21.82 4.88
CA TRP A 153 2.75 -20.79 5.05
C TRP A 153 1.36 -21.39 5.32
N VAL A 154 0.38 -20.51 5.53
CA VAL A 154 -1.05 -20.83 5.47
C VAL A 154 -1.62 -20.16 4.22
N PHE A 155 -2.26 -20.93 3.34
CA PHE A 155 -2.91 -20.40 2.14
C PHE A 155 -4.43 -20.55 2.26
N LEU A 156 -5.10 -19.42 2.39
CA LEU A 156 -6.51 -19.30 2.67
C LEU A 156 -7.34 -19.10 1.40
N THR A 157 -8.48 -19.77 1.34
CA THR A 157 -9.51 -19.61 0.32
C THR A 157 -10.90 -19.55 0.96
N GLY A 158 -11.92 -19.25 0.16
CA GLY A 158 -13.32 -19.22 0.58
C GLY A 158 -14.22 -19.02 -0.62
N THR A 159 -15.51 -18.80 -0.38
CA THR A 159 -16.41 -18.39 -1.47
C THR A 159 -15.96 -17.06 -2.08
N ALA A 160 -16.32 -16.81 -3.33
CA ALA A 160 -16.02 -15.53 -4.01
C ALA A 160 -16.45 -14.32 -3.17
N GLN A 161 -17.61 -14.40 -2.51
CA GLN A 161 -18.14 -13.34 -1.65
C GLN A 161 -17.28 -13.12 -0.39
N GLN A 162 -16.80 -14.19 0.24
CA GLN A 162 -15.92 -14.09 1.40
C GLN A 162 -14.60 -13.43 1.01
N LEU A 163 -14.00 -13.86 -0.10
CA LEU A 163 -12.76 -13.27 -0.61
C LEU A 163 -12.94 -11.79 -0.95
N GLN A 164 -14.03 -11.43 -1.65
CA GLN A 164 -14.35 -10.04 -1.97
C GLN A 164 -14.50 -9.15 -0.73
N SER A 165 -15.06 -9.70 0.37
CA SER A 165 -15.11 -8.99 1.64
C SER A 165 -13.72 -8.72 2.21
N VAL A 166 -12.78 -9.68 2.12
CA VAL A 166 -11.40 -9.49 2.59
C VAL A 166 -10.68 -8.45 1.74
N TYR A 167 -10.85 -8.49 0.41
CA TYR A 167 -10.26 -7.49 -0.49
C TYR A 167 -10.71 -6.08 -0.10
N HIS A 168 -12.00 -5.89 0.16
CA HIS A 168 -12.54 -4.61 0.59
C HIS A 168 -11.99 -4.16 1.95
N MET A 169 -11.87 -5.06 2.93
CA MET A 169 -11.33 -4.72 4.25
C MET A 169 -9.87 -4.24 4.17
N TYR A 170 -9.08 -4.82 3.27
CA TYR A 170 -7.67 -4.50 3.07
C TYR A 170 -7.43 -3.46 1.96
N ASN A 171 -8.48 -2.92 1.34
CA ASN A 171 -8.41 -2.03 0.19
C ASN A 171 -7.58 -2.58 -0.98
N VAL A 172 -7.66 -3.90 -1.21
CA VAL A 172 -6.98 -4.56 -2.33
C VAL A 172 -7.92 -4.60 -3.52
N TYR A 173 -7.45 -4.06 -4.64
CA TYR A 173 -8.16 -4.17 -5.90
C TYR A 173 -7.98 -5.57 -6.49
N VAL A 174 -9.09 -6.16 -6.92
CA VAL A 174 -9.13 -7.42 -7.65
C VAL A 174 -10.18 -7.31 -8.76
N GLN A 175 -9.78 -7.60 -9.99
CA GLN A 175 -10.68 -7.74 -11.13
C GLN A 175 -10.40 -8.99 -11.93
N VAL A 176 -11.45 -9.56 -12.52
CA VAL A 176 -11.36 -10.65 -13.48
C VAL A 176 -11.66 -10.05 -14.85
N ASN A 177 -10.69 -10.08 -15.75
CA ASN A 177 -10.89 -9.53 -17.10
C ASN A 177 -11.66 -10.51 -18.00
N SER A 178 -11.95 -10.09 -19.23
CA SER A 178 -12.74 -10.88 -20.19
C SER A 178 -12.10 -12.22 -20.58
N ASN A 179 -10.81 -12.41 -20.31
CA ASN A 179 -10.07 -13.65 -20.59
C ASN A 179 -9.96 -14.54 -19.34
N GLU A 180 -10.76 -14.27 -18.30
CA GLU A 180 -10.75 -14.98 -17.01
C GLU A 180 -9.40 -14.87 -16.25
N LEU A 181 -8.57 -13.88 -16.62
CA LEU A 181 -7.34 -13.58 -15.89
C LEU A 181 -7.65 -12.64 -14.74
N VAL A 182 -7.02 -12.91 -13.60
CA VAL A 182 -7.12 -12.07 -12.41
C VAL A 182 -6.04 -11.00 -12.47
N GLU A 183 -6.45 -9.75 -12.33
CA GLU A 183 -5.60 -8.61 -12.06
C GLU A 183 -5.84 -8.20 -10.61
N HIS A 184 -4.78 -8.16 -9.81
CA HIS A 184 -4.87 -7.72 -8.43
C HIS A 184 -3.65 -6.90 -8.01
N ASP A 185 -3.81 -6.09 -6.97
CA ASP A 185 -2.67 -5.35 -6.42
C ASP A 185 -1.64 -6.32 -5.84
N PRO A 186 -0.35 -6.15 -6.16
CA PRO A 186 0.70 -7.04 -5.66
C PRO A 186 1.14 -6.58 -4.26
N ILE A 187 0.23 -6.52 -3.29
CA ILE A 187 0.51 -5.94 -1.97
C ILE A 187 0.79 -7.02 -0.92
N MET A 188 1.73 -6.72 -0.02
CA MET A 188 1.96 -7.48 1.22
C MET A 188 1.87 -6.58 2.44
N PHE A 189 1.47 -7.14 3.59
CA PHE A 189 1.36 -6.45 4.86
C PHE A 189 2.22 -7.13 5.92
N ILE A 190 2.84 -6.32 6.80
CA ILE A 190 3.41 -6.79 8.07
C ILE A 190 2.46 -6.39 9.20
N ILE A 191 1.98 -7.39 9.91
CA ILE A 191 1.08 -7.25 11.05
C ILE A 191 1.84 -7.73 12.29
N ASP A 192 1.96 -6.87 13.30
CA ASP A 192 2.72 -7.22 14.51
C ASP A 192 2.03 -8.29 15.37
N ALA A 193 2.76 -8.80 16.37
CA ALA A 193 2.25 -9.80 17.31
C ALA A 193 0.99 -9.38 18.10
N LYS A 194 0.68 -8.09 18.16
CA LYS A 194 -0.55 -7.56 18.79
C LYS A 194 -1.70 -7.41 17.79
N GLY A 195 -1.45 -7.65 16.50
CA GLY A 195 -2.43 -7.57 15.44
C GLY A 195 -2.54 -6.23 14.76
N HIS A 196 -1.57 -5.34 14.90
CA HIS A 196 -1.61 -4.03 14.26
C HIS A 196 -0.83 -4.04 12.95
N GLU A 197 -1.40 -3.43 11.92
CA GLU A 197 -0.73 -3.25 10.62
C GLU A 197 0.41 -2.23 10.77
N ARG A 198 1.62 -2.60 10.38
CA ARG A 198 2.82 -1.78 10.57
C ARG A 198 3.41 -1.28 9.27
N LEU A 199 3.50 -2.16 8.29
CA LEU A 199 4.07 -1.87 6.99
C LEU A 199 3.18 -2.48 5.90
N TYR A 200 3.10 -1.83 4.75
CA TYR A 200 2.68 -2.47 3.52
C TYR A 200 3.79 -2.36 2.46
N PHE A 201 3.83 -3.31 1.54
CA PHE A 201 4.83 -3.41 0.47
C PHE A 201 4.09 -3.56 -0.85
N GLU A 202 4.53 -2.85 -1.87
CA GLU A 202 4.16 -3.14 -3.26
C GLU A 202 5.23 -4.08 -3.82
N THR A 203 4.87 -5.34 -4.04
CA THR A 203 5.75 -6.34 -4.64
C THR A 203 5.83 -6.15 -6.14
N LEU A 204 7.05 -6.18 -6.67
CA LEU A 204 7.31 -6.18 -8.10
C LEU A 204 6.59 -5.05 -8.85
N ASP A 205 6.66 -3.83 -8.30
CA ASP A 205 6.17 -2.66 -9.00
C ASP A 205 6.91 -2.52 -10.35
N SER A 206 6.16 -2.38 -11.44
CA SER A 206 6.69 -2.30 -12.81
C SER A 206 7.42 -0.99 -13.12
N ASN A 207 7.41 -0.03 -12.18
CA ASN A 207 7.87 1.34 -12.32
C ASN A 207 9.18 1.62 -11.54
N SER A 208 9.62 0.74 -10.65
CA SER A 208 10.88 0.80 -9.94
C SER A 208 11.76 -0.39 -10.32
N GLN A 209 13.02 -0.10 -10.61
CA GLN A 209 14.06 -1.11 -10.83
C GLN A 209 14.45 -1.79 -9.50
N SER A 210 13.48 -2.24 -8.68
CA SER A 210 13.78 -3.06 -7.53
C SER A 210 14.05 -4.48 -8.00
N ASP A 211 15.32 -4.89 -7.94
CA ASP A 211 15.63 -6.30 -8.13
C ASP A 211 15.01 -7.13 -7.00
N LEU A 212 14.82 -8.43 -7.26
CA LEU A 212 14.22 -9.36 -6.30
C LEU A 212 14.94 -9.33 -4.96
N LYS A 213 16.27 -9.16 -5.02
CA LYS A 213 17.14 -9.14 -3.86
C LYS A 213 16.85 -7.96 -2.94
N SER A 214 16.54 -6.81 -3.51
CA SER A 214 16.18 -5.59 -2.79
C SER A 214 14.84 -5.74 -2.08
N GLN A 215 13.87 -6.40 -2.72
CA GLN A 215 12.58 -6.70 -2.09
C GLN A 215 12.71 -7.70 -0.93
N GLU A 216 13.52 -8.76 -1.11
CA GLU A 216 13.84 -9.68 -0.02
C GLU A 216 14.48 -8.97 1.18
N ILE A 217 15.50 -8.12 0.93
CA ILE A 217 16.20 -7.37 2.00
C ILE A 217 15.25 -6.41 2.69
N GLY A 218 14.40 -5.72 1.90
CA GLY A 218 13.40 -4.82 2.43
C GLY A 218 12.39 -5.54 3.32
N LEU A 219 11.85 -6.66 2.86
CA LEU A 219 10.90 -7.45 3.63
C LEU A 219 11.54 -8.04 4.89
N GLU A 220 12.77 -8.56 4.80
CA GLU A 220 13.53 -9.05 5.95
C GLU A 220 13.69 -7.95 7.01
N ALA A 221 14.07 -6.74 6.60
CA ALA A 221 14.25 -5.63 7.51
C ALA A 221 12.93 -5.18 8.15
N GLY A 222 11.85 -5.14 7.37
CA GLY A 222 10.51 -4.85 7.86
C GLY A 222 10.02 -5.87 8.89
N MET A 223 10.23 -7.16 8.63
CA MET A 223 9.94 -8.23 9.59
C MET A 223 10.79 -8.05 10.87
N ARG A 224 12.09 -7.84 10.71
CA ARG A 224 13.02 -7.67 11.84
C ARG A 224 12.62 -6.53 12.77
N GLN A 225 12.03 -5.47 12.23
CA GLN A 225 11.60 -4.29 12.99
C GLN A 225 10.45 -4.58 13.96
N TRP A 226 9.54 -5.50 13.61
CA TRP A 226 8.30 -5.73 14.37
C TRP A 226 8.25 -7.10 15.06
N LEU A 227 9.33 -7.88 14.95
CA LEU A 227 9.51 -9.12 15.67
C LEU A 227 9.14 -8.96 17.15
N PRO A 228 8.35 -9.89 17.72
CA PRO A 228 8.08 -9.90 19.14
C PRO A 228 9.40 -9.99 19.92
N GLN A 229 9.56 -9.17 20.96
CA GLN A 229 10.77 -9.21 21.78
C GLN A 229 10.82 -10.52 22.58
N PRO A 230 12.00 -11.13 22.78
CA PRO A 230 12.15 -12.24 23.70
C PRO A 230 11.65 -11.82 25.09
N GLN A 231 10.86 -12.68 25.74
CA GLN A 231 10.48 -12.52 27.14
C GLN A 231 11.65 -12.87 28.06
#